data_AF-A0A1Q7EBZ9-F1
#
_entry.id   AF-A0A1Q7EBZ9-F1
#
_cell.length_a   1.000
_cell.length_b   1.000
_cell.length_c   1.000
_cell.angle_alpha   90.00
_cell.angle_beta   90.00
_cell.angle_gamma   90.00
#
_symmetry.space_group_name_H-M   'P 1'
#
loop_
_entity.id
_entity.type
_entity.pdbx_description
1 polymer ?
#
loop_
_entity_poly.entity_id
_entity_poly.type
_entity_poly.pdbx_seq_one_letter_code
_entity_poly.pdbx_strand_id
1 'polypeptide(L)'
;MRGGERPSAPDASGVRRRREPDRASDWLRNLEQDPRARVRIGDADLEARYEPSADRAADLRRAVELLRGKYGPEWVADWYLDTGRIPVRLRLRA
;
A
#
# COMPACT_ATOMS: atom_id res chain seq x y z
N MET A 1 -40.41 -14.37 -21.50
CA MET A 1 -39.73 -14.92 -22.69
C MET A 1 -38.22 -14.92 -22.45
N ARG A 2 -37.56 -16.02 -22.87
CA ARG A 2 -36.12 -16.31 -23.15
C ARG A 2 -35.10 -15.16 -22.93
N GLY A 3 -33.88 -15.38 -22.44
CA GLY A 3 -33.08 -16.59 -22.17
C GLY A 3 -31.91 -16.19 -21.26
N GLY A 4 -31.36 -17.05 -20.42
CA GLY A 4 -30.63 -18.23 -20.87
C GLY A 4 -29.14 -17.91 -21.06
N GLU A 5 -28.50 -17.27 -20.08
CA GLU A 5 -27.04 -17.14 -20.09
C GLU A 5 -26.42 -18.24 -19.22
N ARG A 6 -25.75 -19.18 -19.88
CA ARG A 6 -24.97 -20.23 -19.21
C ARG A 6 -23.72 -19.56 -18.62
N PRO A 7 -23.32 -19.86 -17.36
CA PRO A 7 -22.00 -19.46 -16.90
C PRO A 7 -20.95 -20.05 -17.85
N SER A 8 -20.06 -19.21 -18.37
CA SER A 8 -18.93 -19.66 -19.19
C SER A 8 -18.12 -20.68 -18.40
N ALA A 9 -17.79 -21.81 -19.04
CA ALA A 9 -16.93 -22.82 -18.43
C ALA A 9 -15.60 -22.17 -18.02
N PRO A 10 -15.00 -22.59 -16.89
CA PRO A 10 -13.69 -22.09 -16.50
C PRO A 10 -12.70 -22.41 -17.63
N ASP A 11 -11.99 -21.38 -18.08
CA ASP A 11 -10.83 -21.55 -18.95
C ASP A 11 -9.87 -22.55 -18.26
N ALA A 12 -9.55 -23.63 -18.97
CA ALA A 12 -8.73 -24.74 -18.52
C ALA A 12 -7.24 -24.35 -18.33
N SER A 13 -6.92 -23.05 -18.38
CA SER A 13 -5.57 -22.54 -18.15
C SER A 13 -5.09 -22.66 -16.70
N GLY A 14 -5.97 -22.92 -15.72
CA GLY A 14 -5.57 -23.01 -14.31
C GLY A 14 -5.02 -21.69 -13.73
N VAL A 15 -4.97 -20.64 -14.54
CA VAL A 15 -4.54 -19.31 -14.14
C VAL A 15 -5.76 -18.62 -13.55
N ARG A 16 -5.88 -18.67 -12.21
CA ARG A 16 -6.74 -17.71 -11.51
C ARG A 16 -6.21 -16.31 -11.88
N ARG A 17 -6.93 -15.58 -12.74
CA ARG A 17 -6.71 -14.13 -12.91
C ARG A 17 -6.92 -13.48 -11.54
N ARG A 18 -5.83 -13.28 -10.80
CA ARG A 18 -5.85 -12.51 -9.55
C ARG A 18 -6.30 -11.10 -9.92
N ARG A 19 -7.42 -10.66 -9.36
CA ARG A 19 -7.97 -9.32 -9.59
C ARG A 19 -6.88 -8.29 -9.23
N GLU A 20 -6.78 -7.23 -10.02
CA GLU A 20 -5.82 -6.12 -9.87
C GLU A 20 -5.66 -5.49 -8.47
N PRO A 21 -6.65 -5.52 -7.53
CA PRO A 21 -6.47 -4.98 -6.19
C PRO A 21 -5.36 -5.64 -5.36
N ASP A 22 -4.97 -6.88 -5.67
CA ASP A 22 -4.00 -7.63 -4.88
C ASP A 22 -2.56 -7.14 -5.07
N ARG A 23 -2.20 -6.67 -6.28
CA ARG A 23 -0.82 -6.23 -6.59
C ARG A 23 -0.42 -4.95 -5.85
N ALA A 24 -1.38 -4.07 -5.59
CA ALA A 24 -1.12 -2.78 -4.93
C ALA A 24 -0.58 -2.93 -3.49
N SER A 25 -0.74 -4.10 -2.89
CA SER A 25 -0.34 -4.40 -1.50
C SER A 25 0.84 -5.38 -1.40
N ASP A 26 1.35 -5.89 -2.53
CA ASP A 26 2.41 -6.92 -2.51
C ASP A 26 3.73 -6.39 -1.92
N TRP A 27 4.02 -5.10 -2.10
CA TRP A 27 5.21 -4.48 -1.50
C TRP A 27 5.14 -4.47 0.03
N LEU A 28 3.96 -4.28 0.64
CA LEU A 28 3.80 -4.29 2.09
C LEU A 28 3.97 -5.72 2.62
N ARG A 29 3.35 -6.71 1.95
CA ARG A 29 3.53 -8.13 2.30
C ARG A 29 5.00 -8.54 2.25
N ASN A 30 5.75 -8.07 1.25
CA ASN A 30 7.18 -8.32 1.14
C ASN A 30 7.94 -7.73 2.33
N LEU A 31 7.63 -6.50 2.75
CA LEU A 31 8.26 -5.87 3.92
C LEU A 31 7.90 -6.56 5.24
N GLU A 32 6.69 -7.11 5.36
CA GLU A 32 6.28 -7.92 6.51
C GLU A 32 7.05 -9.24 6.60
N GLN A 33 7.45 -9.81 5.45
CA GLN A 33 8.24 -11.04 5.38
C GLN A 33 9.75 -10.80 5.54
N ASP A 34 10.31 -9.80 4.86
CA ASP A 34 11.69 -9.34 5.03
C ASP A 34 11.69 -7.82 5.27
N PRO A 35 12.03 -7.36 6.49
CA PRO A 35 11.95 -5.94 6.81
C PRO A 35 13.06 -5.12 6.17
N ARG A 36 14.01 -5.70 5.44
CA ARG A 36 15.07 -4.95 4.77
C ARG A 36 14.54 -4.32 3.47
N ALA A 37 14.85 -3.04 3.28
CA ALA A 37 14.45 -2.29 2.10
C ALA A 37 15.58 -1.39 1.60
N ARG A 38 15.51 -1.02 0.33
CA ARG A 38 16.26 0.10 -0.24
C ARG A 38 15.29 1.16 -0.72
N VAL A 39 15.58 2.41 -0.40
CA VAL A 39 14.77 3.57 -0.77
C VAL A 39 15.61 4.48 -1.63
N ARG A 40 15.17 4.71 -2.87
CA ARG A 40 15.82 5.64 -3.78
C ARG A 40 15.07 6.97 -3.80
N ILE A 41 15.75 8.06 -3.49
CA ILE A 41 15.21 9.43 -3.50
C ILE A 41 16.16 10.31 -4.30
N GLY A 42 15.74 10.74 -5.49
CA GLY A 42 16.67 11.37 -6.44
C GLY A 42 17.82 10.42 -6.75
N ASP A 43 19.05 10.91 -6.58
CA ASP A 43 20.28 10.13 -6.79
C ASP A 43 20.76 9.37 -5.54
N ALA A 44 20.10 9.55 -4.39
CA ALA A 44 20.44 8.83 -3.17
C ALA A 44 19.80 7.43 -3.15
N ASP A 45 20.60 6.41 -2.85
CA ASP A 45 20.14 5.06 -2.51
C ASP A 45 20.40 4.81 -1.02
N LEU A 46 19.33 4.60 -0.26
CA LEU A 46 19.35 4.53 1.19
C LEU A 46 18.92 3.14 1.67
N GLU A 47 19.72 2.53 2.54
CA GLU A 47 19.31 1.32 3.21
C GLU A 47 18.30 1.64 4.32
N ALA A 48 17.23 0.85 4.39
CA ALA A 48 16.17 1.04 5.36
C ALA A 48 15.69 -0.29 5.95
N ARG A 49 15.03 -0.18 7.11
CA ARG A 49 14.32 -1.29 7.73
C ARG A 49 12.87 -0.90 7.99
N TYR A 50 11.93 -1.73 7.56
CA TYR A 50 10.53 -1.62 7.95
C TYR A 50 10.38 -1.85 9.45
N GLU A 51 9.70 -0.91 10.10
CA GLU A 51 9.29 -1.01 11.49
C GLU A 51 7.76 -0.94 11.55
N PRO A 52 7.08 -2.03 11.96
CA PRO A 52 5.65 -2.00 12.20
C PRO A 52 5.28 -0.87 13.15
N SER A 53 4.18 -0.19 12.85
CA SER A 53 3.64 0.86 13.71
C SER A 53 3.09 0.26 15.01
N ALA A 54 3.48 0.83 16.15
CA ALA A 54 2.94 0.46 17.46
C ALA A 54 1.61 1.18 17.75
N ASP A 55 1.39 2.37 17.18
CA ASP A 55 0.14 3.11 17.21
C ASP A 55 -0.19 3.62 15.80
N ARG A 56 -0.98 2.81 15.09
CA ARG A 56 -1.34 3.09 13.69
C ARG A 56 -2.15 4.37 13.54
N ALA A 57 -2.96 4.74 14.53
CA ALA A 57 -3.81 5.93 14.44
C ALA A 57 -2.98 7.21 14.63
N ALA A 58 -2.04 7.22 15.56
CA ALA A 58 -1.11 8.34 15.72
C ALA A 58 -0.15 8.47 14.53
N ASP A 59 0.42 7.35 14.07
CA ASP A 59 1.38 7.36 12.96
C ASP A 59 0.72 7.76 11.63
N LEU A 60 -0.54 7.33 11.39
CA LEU A 60 -1.29 7.76 10.20
C LEU A 60 -1.58 9.26 10.23
N ARG A 61 -2.00 9.81 11.38
CA ARG A 61 -2.20 11.26 11.53
C ARG A 61 -0.92 12.03 11.23
N ARG A 62 0.21 11.60 11.79
CA ARG A 62 1.52 12.21 11.51
C ARG A 62 1.88 12.13 10.02
N ALA A 63 1.65 11.00 9.37
CA ALA A 63 1.93 10.84 7.94
C ALA A 63 1.06 11.77 7.08
N VAL A 64 -0.23 11.90 7.39
CA VAL A 64 -1.15 12.82 6.69
C VAL A 64 -0.68 14.28 6.84
N GLU A 65 -0.25 14.71 8.03
CA GLU A 65 0.29 16.06 8.23
C GLU A 65 1.58 16.30 7.41
N LEU A 66 2.46 15.31 7.31
CA LEU A 66 3.64 15.41 6.43
C LEU A 66 3.26 15.52 4.95
N LEU A 67 2.23 14.77 4.51
CA LEU A 67 1.73 14.85 3.14
C LEU A 67 1.10 16.22 2.86
N ARG A 68 0.35 16.78 3.81
CA ARG A 68 -0.22 18.14 3.72
C ARG A 68 0.87 19.19 3.59
N GLY A 69 1.92 19.09 4.42
CA GLY A 69 3.08 19.98 4.31
C GLY A 69 3.79 19.88 2.96
N LYS A 70 3.81 18.69 2.34
CA LYS A 70 4.47 18.46 1.04
C LYS A 70 3.62 18.87 -0.17
N TYR A 71 2.33 18.55 -0.16
CA TYR A 71 1.45 18.65 -1.34
C TYR A 71 0.40 19.76 -1.23
N GLY A 72 0.17 20.33 -0.03
CA GLY A 72 -0.91 21.28 0.24
C GLY A 72 -2.11 20.58 0.89
N PRO A 73 -2.79 21.22 1.87
CA PRO A 73 -3.94 20.65 2.56
C PRO A 73 -5.14 20.40 1.63
N GLU A 74 -5.28 21.17 0.55
CA GLU A 74 -6.33 21.02 -0.46
C GLU A 74 -6.20 19.73 -1.28
N TRP A 75 -5.00 19.14 -1.34
CA TRP A 75 -4.73 17.90 -2.05
C TRP A 75 -4.75 16.67 -1.14
N VAL A 76 -4.77 16.86 0.18
CA VAL A 76 -4.73 15.77 1.17
C VAL A 76 -5.97 15.85 2.07
N ALA A 77 -7.03 15.26 1.56
CA ALA A 77 -8.35 15.26 2.19
C ALA A 77 -8.42 14.41 3.47
N ASP A 78 -9.35 14.76 4.35
CA ASP A 78 -9.53 14.10 5.66
C ASP A 78 -9.86 12.60 5.56
N TRP A 79 -10.48 12.17 4.46
CA TRP A 79 -10.84 10.77 4.23
C TRP A 79 -9.64 9.80 4.28
N TYR A 80 -8.41 10.30 4.14
CA TYR A 80 -7.19 9.51 4.36
C TYR A 80 -7.13 8.88 5.76
N LEU A 81 -7.72 9.51 6.77
CA LEU A 81 -7.80 9.01 8.13
C LEU A 81 -8.90 7.94 8.30
N ASP A 82 -10.00 8.08 7.55
CA ASP A 82 -11.19 7.25 7.70
C ASP A 82 -11.15 5.95 6.89
N THR A 83 -10.25 5.86 5.89
CA THR A 83 -10.20 4.73 4.95
C THR A 83 -9.39 3.52 5.45
N GLY A 84 -9.00 3.47 6.72
CA GLY A 84 -8.29 2.33 7.30
C GLY A 84 -6.90 2.10 6.68
N ARG A 85 -6.24 3.17 6.23
CA ARG A 85 -4.89 3.11 5.67
C ARG A 85 -3.90 2.63 6.72
N ILE A 86 -2.94 1.82 6.30
CA ILE A 86 -1.86 1.34 7.16
C ILE A 86 -0.67 2.29 7.00
N PRO A 87 -0.24 3.02 8.04
CA PRO A 87 0.97 3.80 7.96
C PRO A 87 2.18 2.86 7.87
N VAL A 88 3.08 3.15 6.93
CA VAL A 88 4.32 2.40 6.78
C VAL A 88 5.48 3.28 7.20
N ARG A 89 6.31 2.75 8.10
CA ARG A 89 7.49 3.42 8.63
C ARG A 89 8.74 2.67 8.23
N LEU A 90 9.64 3.37 7.56
CA LEU A 90 10.97 2.88 7.21
C LEU A 90 12.00 3.64 8.03
N ARG A 91 12.77 2.92 8.85
CA ARG A 91 13.93 3.47 9.55
C ARG A 91 15.13 3.43 8.63
N LEU A 92 15.64 4.60 8.25
CA LEU A 92 16.90 4.69 7.53
C LEU A 92 18.03 4.18 8.42
N ARG A 93 18.91 3.36 7.85
CA ARG A 93 20.16 2.98 8.51
C ARG A 93 21.18 4.08 8.21
N ALA A 94 21.77 4.60 9.27
CA ALA A 94 22.89 5.53 9.20
C ALA A 94 24.16 4.80 8.77
#